data_AF-A0AA45LAV2-F1
#
_entry.id   AF-A0AA45LAV2-F1
#
_cell.length_a   1.000
_cell.length_b   1.000
_cell.length_c   1.000
_cell.angle_alpha   90.00
_cell.angle_beta   90.00
_cell.angle_gamma   90.00
#
_symmetry.space_group_name_H-M   'P 1'
#
loop_
_entity.id
_entity.type
_entity.pdbx_description
1 polymer ?
#
loop_
_entity_poly.entity_id
_entity_poly.type
_entity_poly.pdbx_seq_one_letter_code
_entity_poly.pdbx_strand_id
1 'polypeptide(L)'
;MAQKTKPTRPPTYGPVQFATRIGLERWQAEAARERDLFPGPDLNSERWSEALAIQVAAQVPAIVKVVGAEHPIGASRAAAQISERSGLEVTWSDVRAIADARPELLPVVVADRLRWTAGSKTREETAAALGVTVRELRKMPLERGPLGRYDTEQVRALAADETAAATAAEVIADRRLGPD
;
A
#
# COMPACT_ATOMS: atom_id res chain seq x y z
N MET A 1 32.72 12.97 -49.93
CA MET A 1 32.46 13.78 -48.73
C MET A 1 31.87 12.87 -47.65
N ALA A 2 32.60 12.59 -46.56
CA ALA A 2 32.10 11.73 -45.48
C ALA A 2 31.23 12.57 -44.54
N GLN A 3 29.94 12.24 -44.45
CA GLN A 3 29.05 12.85 -43.48
C GLN A 3 29.47 12.38 -42.07
N LYS A 4 29.90 13.32 -41.22
CA LYS A 4 30.12 13.06 -39.79
C LYS A 4 28.77 12.85 -39.12
N THR A 5 28.42 11.61 -38.78
CA THR A 5 27.26 11.33 -37.94
C THR A 5 27.51 11.88 -36.53
N LYS A 6 26.62 12.75 -36.07
CA LYS A 6 26.64 13.29 -34.70
C LYS A 6 26.35 12.13 -33.73
N PRO A 7 27.12 11.93 -32.66
CA PRO A 7 26.83 10.85 -31.71
C PRO A 7 25.45 11.09 -31.08
N THR A 8 24.55 10.12 -31.24
CA THR A 8 23.19 10.17 -30.70
C THR A 8 23.29 10.02 -29.17
N ARG A 9 22.66 10.93 -28.42
CA ARG A 9 22.63 10.80 -26.95
C ARG A 9 21.95 9.47 -26.57
N PRO A 10 22.43 8.78 -25.53
CA PRO A 10 21.77 7.58 -25.04
C PRO A 10 20.32 7.89 -24.63
N PRO A 11 19.38 6.98 -24.90
CA PRO A 11 17.99 7.18 -24.54
C PRO A 11 17.83 7.28 -23.02
N THR A 12 16.82 8.03 -22.60
CA THR A 12 16.43 8.16 -21.19
C THR A 12 14.94 7.91 -21.08
N TYR A 13 14.51 7.38 -19.93
CA TYR A 13 13.18 6.81 -19.77
C TYR A 13 12.42 7.52 -18.65
N GLY A 14 11.21 7.99 -18.96
CA GLY A 14 10.23 8.32 -17.90
C GLY A 14 9.59 7.05 -17.34
N PRO A 15 8.75 7.12 -16.29
CA PRO A 15 8.23 5.94 -15.58
C PRO A 15 7.58 4.89 -16.49
N VAL A 16 6.69 5.31 -17.38
CA VAL A 16 6.00 4.41 -18.33
C VAL A 16 6.98 3.82 -19.35
N GLN A 17 7.87 4.65 -19.90
CA GLN A 17 8.86 4.21 -20.88
C GLN A 17 9.86 3.23 -20.26
N PHE A 18 10.21 3.43 -18.99
CA PHE A 18 11.12 2.57 -18.24
C PHE A 18 10.50 1.20 -18.02
N ALA A 19 9.25 1.15 -17.54
CA ALA A 19 8.50 -0.10 -17.37
C ALA A 19 8.46 -0.91 -18.67
N THR A 20 8.09 -0.27 -19.80
CA THR A 20 8.10 -0.91 -21.12
C THR A 20 9.50 -1.37 -21.52
N ARG A 21 10.54 -0.54 -21.28
CA ARG A 21 11.93 -0.85 -21.66
C ARG A 21 12.49 -2.05 -20.91
N ILE A 22 12.14 -2.22 -19.64
CA ILE A 22 12.58 -3.38 -18.84
C ILE A 22 11.67 -4.60 -19.04
N GLY A 23 10.51 -4.45 -19.66
CA GLY A 23 9.58 -5.56 -19.90
C GLY A 23 8.67 -5.87 -18.72
N LEU A 24 8.34 -4.86 -17.90
CA LEU A 24 7.31 -4.95 -16.86
C LEU A 24 6.03 -4.25 -17.33
N GLU A 25 4.88 -4.77 -16.91
CA GLU A 25 3.65 -3.99 -16.94
C GLU A 25 3.75 -2.79 -15.99
N ARG A 26 2.99 -1.74 -16.28
CA ARG A 26 3.02 -0.50 -15.49
C ARG A 26 2.78 -0.75 -14.00
N TRP A 27 1.77 -1.56 -13.66
CA TRP A 27 1.44 -1.88 -12.27
C TRP A 27 2.55 -2.70 -11.59
N GLN A 28 3.26 -3.58 -12.33
CA GLN A 28 4.39 -4.32 -11.79
C GLN A 28 5.55 -3.39 -11.48
N ALA A 29 5.83 -2.43 -12.37
CA ALA A 29 6.89 -1.45 -12.16
C ALA A 29 6.56 -0.49 -10.99
N GLU A 30 5.31 -0.05 -10.86
CA GLU A 30 4.84 0.74 -9.72
C GLU A 30 4.95 -0.06 -8.41
N ALA A 31 4.42 -1.29 -8.36
CA ALA A 31 4.50 -2.16 -7.18
C ALA A 31 5.92 -2.57 -6.80
N ALA A 32 6.82 -2.73 -7.79
CA ALA A 32 8.22 -3.04 -7.56
C ALA A 32 8.99 -1.82 -7.01
N ARG A 33 8.66 -0.61 -7.47
CA ARG A 33 9.22 0.64 -6.96
C ARG A 33 8.77 0.91 -5.52
N GLU A 34 7.50 0.70 -5.19
CA GLU A 34 7.00 0.84 -3.81
C GLU A 34 7.70 -0.08 -2.80
N ARG A 35 8.36 -1.13 -3.28
CA ARG A 35 9.10 -2.12 -2.48
C ARG A 35 10.62 -2.02 -2.64
N ASP A 36 11.11 -0.96 -3.31
CA ASP A 36 12.53 -0.75 -3.57
C ASP A 36 13.23 -1.95 -4.26
N LEU A 37 12.49 -2.70 -5.10
CA LEU A 37 13.05 -3.87 -5.81
C LEU A 37 13.97 -3.50 -6.98
N PHE A 38 14.02 -2.21 -7.32
CA PHE A 38 15.02 -1.65 -8.23
C PHE A 38 15.29 -0.19 -7.86
N PRO A 39 16.45 0.38 -8.25
CA PRO A 39 16.81 1.74 -7.91
C PRO A 39 15.85 2.80 -8.49
N GLY A 40 15.64 3.88 -7.73
CA GLY A 40 14.99 5.08 -8.25
C GLY A 40 15.69 5.68 -9.48
N PRO A 41 15.12 6.73 -10.09
CA PRO A 41 15.72 7.38 -11.25
C PRO A 41 17.15 7.86 -10.94
N ASP A 42 18.11 7.51 -11.79
CA ASP A 42 19.53 7.84 -11.64
C ASP A 42 19.94 9.15 -12.33
N LEU A 43 19.00 9.81 -13.02
CA LEU A 43 19.21 11.10 -13.66
C LEU A 43 18.46 12.21 -12.93
N ASN A 44 19.06 13.40 -12.90
CA ASN A 44 18.53 14.62 -12.24
C ASN A 44 17.15 15.09 -12.73
N SER A 45 16.58 14.45 -13.76
CA SER A 45 15.27 14.77 -14.34
C SER A 45 14.15 13.82 -13.92
N GLU A 46 14.36 13.05 -12.83
CA GLU A 46 13.47 11.94 -12.43
C GLU A 46 13.31 10.88 -13.52
N ARG A 47 14.35 10.70 -14.34
CA ARG A 47 14.41 9.73 -15.44
C ARG A 47 15.46 8.67 -15.17
N TRP A 48 15.26 7.51 -15.80
CA TRP A 48 16.22 6.42 -15.77
C TRP A 48 17.11 6.48 -17.01
N SER A 49 18.39 6.18 -16.81
CA SER A 49 19.34 5.95 -17.89
C SER A 49 19.12 4.59 -18.56
N GLU A 50 19.60 4.47 -19.79
CA GLU A 50 19.65 3.17 -20.49
C GLU A 50 20.53 2.15 -19.78
N ALA A 51 21.61 2.58 -19.13
CA ALA A 51 22.48 1.70 -18.38
C ALA A 51 21.73 1.04 -17.21
N LEU A 52 20.98 1.84 -16.44
CA LEU A 52 20.18 1.33 -15.34
C LEU A 52 19.01 0.47 -15.86
N ALA A 53 18.40 0.83 -16.98
CA ALA A 53 17.34 0.00 -17.59
C ALA A 53 17.84 -1.40 -17.98
N ILE A 54 19.04 -1.51 -18.57
CA ILE A 54 19.65 -2.82 -18.90
C ILE A 54 19.91 -3.62 -17.62
N GLN A 55 20.44 -2.98 -16.58
CA GLN A 55 20.71 -3.64 -15.29
C GLN A 55 19.44 -4.18 -14.65
N VAL A 56 18.37 -3.38 -14.63
CA VAL A 56 17.09 -3.77 -14.03
C VAL A 56 16.38 -4.83 -14.87
N ALA A 57 16.48 -4.77 -16.21
CA ALA A 57 15.90 -5.77 -17.10
C ALA A 57 16.40 -7.21 -16.79
N ALA A 58 17.66 -7.36 -16.37
CA ALA A 58 18.20 -8.65 -15.95
C ALA A 58 17.55 -9.22 -14.67
N GLN A 59 16.93 -8.36 -13.85
CA GLN A 59 16.31 -8.72 -12.57
C GLN A 59 14.80 -8.94 -12.69
N VAL A 60 14.20 -8.68 -13.85
CA VAL A 60 12.75 -8.75 -14.08
C VAL A 60 12.13 -10.09 -13.67
N PRO A 61 12.72 -11.27 -13.98
CA PRO A 61 12.15 -12.53 -13.51
C PRO A 61 12.05 -12.63 -11.98
N ALA A 62 13.04 -12.09 -11.26
CA ALA A 62 13.02 -12.05 -9.80
C ALA A 62 12.00 -11.04 -9.27
N ILE A 63 11.90 -9.87 -9.92
CA ILE A 63 10.90 -8.86 -9.60
C ILE A 63 9.49 -9.44 -9.76
N VAL A 64 9.19 -10.05 -10.92
CA VAL A 64 7.88 -10.67 -11.22
C VAL A 64 7.53 -11.76 -10.21
N LYS A 65 8.50 -12.56 -9.77
CA LYS A 65 8.30 -13.56 -8.71
C LYS A 65 7.83 -12.94 -7.39
N VAL A 66 8.24 -11.71 -7.09
CA VAL A 66 7.88 -10.98 -5.87
C VAL A 66 6.58 -10.18 -6.04
N VAL A 67 6.40 -9.47 -7.17
CA VAL A 67 5.22 -8.62 -7.40
C VAL A 67 4.00 -9.37 -7.91
N GLY A 68 4.21 -10.50 -8.57
CA GLY A 68 3.17 -11.30 -9.23
C GLY A 68 3.23 -11.19 -10.75
N ALA A 69 2.87 -12.29 -11.41
CA ALA A 69 2.76 -12.36 -12.87
C ALA A 69 1.39 -11.91 -13.38
N GLU A 70 0.36 -11.94 -12.53
CA GLU A 70 -1.00 -11.54 -12.87
C GLU A 70 -1.38 -10.29 -12.06
N HIS A 71 -2.14 -9.39 -12.68
CA HIS A 71 -2.65 -8.20 -11.99
C HIS A 71 -3.44 -8.63 -10.74
N PRO A 72 -3.22 -8.01 -9.57
CA PRO A 72 -4.01 -8.31 -8.38
C PRO A 72 -5.50 -8.11 -8.69
N ILE A 73 -6.29 -9.14 -8.39
CA ILE A 73 -7.75 -9.10 -8.49
C ILE A 73 -8.35 -9.07 -7.10
N GLY A 74 -9.52 -8.42 -6.97
CA GLY A 74 -10.25 -8.38 -5.70
C GLY A 74 -10.73 -9.78 -5.27
N ALA A 75 -10.97 -9.95 -3.96
CA ALA A 75 -11.32 -11.22 -3.34
C ALA A 75 -12.47 -11.95 -4.04
N SER A 76 -13.50 -11.24 -4.53
CA SER A 76 -14.62 -11.85 -5.25
C SER A 76 -14.20 -12.48 -6.59
N ARG A 77 -13.30 -11.83 -7.36
CA ARG A 77 -12.79 -12.38 -8.63
C ARG A 77 -11.81 -13.52 -8.37
N ALA A 78 -10.98 -13.41 -7.35
CA ALA A 78 -10.12 -14.51 -6.92
C ALA A 78 -10.95 -15.74 -6.52
N ALA A 79 -12.02 -15.54 -5.75
CA ALA A 79 -12.93 -16.60 -5.34
C ALA A 79 -13.58 -17.30 -6.53
N ALA A 80 -14.04 -16.53 -7.53
CA ALA A 80 -14.59 -17.08 -8.77
C ALA A 80 -13.56 -17.94 -9.53
N GLN A 81 -12.33 -17.44 -9.72
CA GLN A 81 -11.27 -18.21 -10.39
C GLN A 81 -10.85 -19.46 -9.62
N ILE A 82 -10.73 -19.38 -8.29
CA ILE A 82 -10.40 -20.54 -7.45
C ILE A 82 -11.53 -21.56 -7.54
N SER A 83 -12.79 -21.13 -7.49
CA SER A 83 -13.94 -22.01 -7.62
C SER A 83 -13.93 -22.75 -8.96
N GLU A 84 -13.74 -22.01 -10.06
CA GLU A 84 -13.66 -22.58 -11.41
C GLU A 84 -12.52 -23.60 -11.55
N ARG A 85 -11.33 -23.30 -11.00
CA ARG A 85 -10.15 -24.17 -11.14
C ARG A 85 -10.18 -25.39 -10.21
N SER A 86 -10.76 -25.26 -9.02
CA SER A 86 -10.74 -26.32 -8.00
C SER A 86 -12.00 -27.18 -7.98
N GLY A 87 -13.11 -26.69 -8.55
CA GLY A 87 -14.42 -27.31 -8.41
C GLY A 87 -15.04 -27.18 -7.02
N LEU A 88 -14.39 -26.45 -6.09
CA LEU A 88 -14.91 -26.15 -4.76
C LEU A 88 -15.68 -24.84 -4.79
N GLU A 89 -16.77 -24.74 -4.03
CA GLU A 89 -17.42 -23.45 -3.81
C GLU A 89 -16.50 -22.60 -2.91
N VAL A 90 -15.94 -21.53 -3.48
CA VAL A 90 -15.10 -20.57 -2.76
C VAL A 90 -15.75 -19.20 -2.85
N THR A 91 -15.96 -18.58 -1.69
CA THR A 91 -16.52 -17.24 -1.56
C THR A 91 -15.42 -16.21 -1.32
N TRP A 92 -15.75 -14.92 -1.43
CA TRP A 92 -14.82 -13.84 -1.09
C TRP A 92 -14.37 -13.91 0.39
N SER A 93 -15.23 -14.39 1.28
CA SER A 93 -14.93 -14.58 2.71
C SER A 93 -13.91 -15.68 2.92
N ASP A 94 -13.94 -16.76 2.14
CA ASP A 94 -12.95 -17.83 2.20
C ASP A 94 -11.58 -17.34 1.73
N VAL A 95 -11.54 -16.56 0.64
CA VAL A 95 -10.30 -15.92 0.18
C VAL A 95 -9.71 -15.01 1.25
N ARG A 96 -10.56 -14.25 1.96
CA ARG A 96 -10.12 -13.43 3.09
C ARG A 96 -9.61 -14.27 4.25
N ALA A 97 -10.32 -15.34 4.63
CA ALA A 97 -9.90 -16.24 5.70
C ALA A 97 -8.56 -16.91 5.38
N ILE A 98 -8.32 -17.31 4.12
CA ILE A 98 -7.03 -17.83 3.66
C ILE A 98 -5.94 -16.76 3.79
N ALA A 99 -6.20 -15.53 3.36
CA ALA A 99 -5.24 -14.44 3.46
C ALA A 99 -4.87 -14.12 4.93
N ASP A 100 -5.84 -14.17 5.83
CA ASP A 100 -5.63 -13.95 7.27
C ASP A 100 -4.87 -15.12 7.91
N ALA A 101 -5.17 -16.37 7.52
CA ALA A 101 -4.55 -17.57 8.10
C ALA A 101 -3.18 -17.92 7.51
N ARG A 102 -2.91 -17.50 6.26
CA ARG A 102 -1.72 -17.87 5.47
C ARG A 102 -1.03 -16.62 4.90
N PRO A 103 -0.58 -15.67 5.75
CA PRO A 103 0.01 -14.42 5.29
C PRO A 103 1.29 -14.60 4.46
N GLU A 104 1.95 -15.74 4.57
CA GLU A 104 3.12 -16.11 3.78
C GLU A 104 2.81 -16.42 2.31
N LEU A 105 1.55 -16.72 1.97
CA LEU A 105 1.11 -16.93 0.59
C LEU A 105 0.83 -15.62 -0.16
N LEU A 106 0.84 -14.50 0.56
CA LEU A 106 0.52 -13.19 0.00
C LEU A 106 1.78 -12.55 -0.60
N PRO A 107 1.66 -11.89 -1.76
CA PRO A 107 2.73 -11.02 -2.25
C PRO A 107 3.11 -10.01 -1.18
N VAL A 108 4.38 -9.59 -1.14
CA VAL A 108 4.94 -8.74 -0.07
C VAL A 108 4.08 -7.50 0.22
N VAL A 109 3.53 -6.78 -0.77
CA VAL A 109 2.62 -5.62 -0.52
C VAL A 109 1.34 -6.03 0.18
N VAL A 110 0.73 -7.14 -0.21
CA VAL A 110 -0.51 -7.59 0.42
C VAL A 110 -0.20 -8.04 1.84
N ALA A 111 0.93 -8.72 2.06
CA ALA A 111 1.38 -9.12 3.39
C ALA A 111 1.68 -7.90 4.29
N ASP A 112 2.39 -6.89 3.79
CA ASP A 112 2.67 -5.64 4.52
C ASP A 112 1.38 -4.88 4.81
N ARG A 113 0.45 -4.81 3.84
CA ARG A 113 -0.85 -4.18 4.02
C ARG A 113 -1.71 -4.91 5.05
N LEU A 114 -1.69 -6.24 5.07
CA LEU A 114 -2.41 -7.03 6.07
C LEU A 114 -1.77 -6.92 7.45
N ARG A 115 -0.43 -6.94 7.55
CA ARG A 115 0.28 -6.65 8.81
C ARG A 115 -0.13 -5.27 9.36
N TRP A 116 -0.15 -4.25 8.51
CA TRP A 116 -0.67 -2.94 8.86
C TRP A 116 -2.16 -2.98 9.27
N THR A 117 -2.99 -3.70 8.52
CA THR A 117 -4.43 -3.81 8.82
C THR A 117 -4.69 -4.50 10.16
N ALA A 118 -3.90 -5.53 10.50
CA ALA A 118 -3.98 -6.22 11.78
C ALA A 118 -3.49 -5.33 12.94
N GLY A 119 -2.48 -4.49 12.70
CA GLY A 119 -1.96 -3.52 13.67
C GLY A 119 -2.77 -2.23 13.78
N SER A 120 -3.81 -2.02 12.96
CA SER A 120 -4.54 -0.75 12.90
C SER A 120 -6.05 -0.89 13.13
N LYS A 121 -6.64 0.13 13.72
CA LYS A 121 -8.08 0.25 14.00
C LYS A 121 -8.78 1.11 12.96
N THR A 122 -10.01 0.76 12.62
CA THR A 122 -10.90 1.64 11.84
C THR A 122 -11.22 2.93 12.61
N ARG A 123 -11.86 3.89 11.94
CA ARG A 123 -12.37 5.10 12.59
C ARG A 123 -13.36 4.76 13.69
N GLU A 124 -14.22 3.79 13.44
CA GLU A 124 -15.27 3.34 14.34
C GLU A 124 -14.67 2.64 15.56
N GLU A 125 -13.72 1.72 15.35
CA GLU A 125 -13.00 1.01 16.42
C GLU A 125 -12.16 1.96 17.28
N THR A 126 -11.54 2.97 16.65
CA THR A 126 -10.73 3.98 17.34
C THR A 126 -11.60 4.89 18.20
N ALA A 127 -12.72 5.39 17.63
CA ALA A 127 -13.66 6.23 18.35
C ALA A 127 -14.24 5.49 19.58
N ALA A 128 -14.63 4.23 19.39
CA ALA A 128 -15.10 3.37 20.48
C ALA A 128 -14.02 3.16 21.55
N ALA A 129 -12.77 2.89 21.16
CA ALA A 129 -11.66 2.69 22.10
C ALA A 129 -11.35 3.93 22.96
N LEU A 130 -11.61 5.13 22.42
CA LEU A 130 -11.39 6.41 23.12
C LEU A 130 -12.66 6.95 23.80
N GLY A 131 -13.80 6.28 23.67
CA GLY A 131 -15.08 6.74 24.23
C GLY A 131 -15.66 7.99 23.55
N VAL A 132 -15.23 8.32 22.33
CA VAL A 132 -15.67 9.49 21.56
C VAL A 132 -16.48 9.08 20.34
N THR A 133 -17.16 10.04 19.69
CA THR A 133 -17.78 9.82 18.39
C THR A 133 -16.76 9.92 17.25
N VAL A 134 -17.07 9.36 16.08
CA VAL A 134 -16.23 9.47 14.87
C VAL A 134 -16.03 10.94 14.44
N ARG A 135 -16.97 11.83 14.75
CA ARG A 135 -16.84 13.28 14.47
C ARG A 135 -15.82 13.93 15.39
N GLU A 136 -15.87 13.61 16.68
CA GLU A 136 -14.95 14.11 17.71
C GLU A 136 -13.54 13.55 17.53
N LEU A 137 -13.41 12.30 17.07
CA LEU A 137 -12.13 11.69 16.69
C LEU A 137 -11.34 12.55 15.69
N ARG A 138 -12.01 13.32 14.82
CA ARG A 138 -11.33 14.22 13.86
C ARG A 138 -10.63 15.41 14.52
N LYS A 139 -10.99 15.72 15.76
CA LYS A 139 -10.42 16.81 16.56
C LYS A 139 -9.29 16.30 17.48
N MET A 140 -9.13 14.98 17.60
CA MET A 140 -8.08 14.38 18.43
C MET A 140 -6.72 14.48 17.73
N PRO A 141 -5.61 14.56 18.48
CA PRO A 141 -4.25 14.61 17.93
C PRO A 141 -3.77 13.22 17.49
N LEU A 142 -4.56 12.54 16.64
CA LEU A 142 -4.21 11.25 16.04
C LEU A 142 -3.94 11.41 14.56
N GLU A 143 -2.79 10.90 14.14
CA GLU A 143 -2.45 10.83 12.73
C GLU A 143 -3.23 9.70 12.04
N ARG A 144 -3.70 9.98 10.84
CA ARG A 144 -4.38 8.98 10.01
C ARG A 144 -3.36 8.23 9.20
N GLY A 145 -3.29 6.93 9.42
CA GLY A 145 -2.58 6.03 8.54
C GLY A 145 -3.38 5.70 7.27
N PRO A 146 -2.79 4.85 6.40
CA PRO A 146 -3.43 4.41 5.16
C PRO A 146 -4.83 3.84 5.35
N LEU A 147 -5.68 4.02 4.33
CA LEU A 147 -7.10 3.64 4.35
C LEU A 147 -7.92 4.35 5.44
N GLY A 148 -7.38 5.44 6.02
CA GLY A 148 -8.01 6.19 7.10
C GLY A 148 -8.12 5.39 8.41
N ARG A 149 -7.21 4.44 8.62
CA ARG A 149 -7.08 3.65 9.86
C ARG A 149 -6.03 4.28 10.78
N TYR A 150 -6.10 3.94 12.06
CA TYR A 150 -5.23 4.46 13.12
C TYR A 150 -4.37 3.35 13.69
N ASP A 151 -3.12 3.65 14.02
CA ASP A 151 -2.23 2.67 14.65
C ASP A 151 -2.74 2.27 16.05
N THR A 152 -2.77 0.97 16.35
CA THR A 152 -3.33 0.48 17.63
C THR A 152 -2.49 0.93 18.83
N GLU A 153 -1.19 1.03 18.70
CA GLU A 153 -0.31 1.50 19.77
C GLU A 153 -0.49 2.99 19.99
N GLN A 154 -0.62 3.78 18.92
CA GLN A 154 -0.91 5.21 19.02
C GLN A 154 -2.25 5.46 19.72
N VAL A 155 -3.29 4.69 19.39
CA VAL A 155 -4.61 4.79 20.04
C VAL A 155 -4.52 4.41 21.51
N ARG A 156 -3.76 3.36 21.86
CA ARG A 156 -3.55 2.96 23.25
C ARG A 156 -2.76 4.01 24.03
N ALA A 157 -1.68 4.54 23.45
CA ALA A 157 -0.86 5.56 24.07
C ALA A 157 -1.69 6.82 24.34
N LEU A 158 -2.53 7.25 23.39
CA LEU A 158 -3.42 8.38 23.58
C LEU A 158 -4.47 8.12 24.68
N ALA A 159 -5.02 6.90 24.74
CA ALA A 159 -5.96 6.52 25.80
C ALA A 159 -5.32 6.50 27.20
N ALA A 160 -4.00 6.26 27.26
CA ALA A 160 -3.23 6.22 28.51
C ALA A 160 -2.62 7.56 28.91
N ASP A 161 -2.53 8.52 27.99
CA ASP A 161 -2.05 9.88 28.26
C ASP A 161 -3.13 10.68 28.97
N GLU A 162 -2.89 11.04 30.24
CA GLU A 162 -3.82 11.81 31.06
C GLU A 162 -4.16 13.19 30.47
N THR A 163 -3.22 13.80 29.72
CA THR A 163 -3.43 15.10 29.06
C THR A 163 -4.37 14.96 27.86
N ALA A 164 -4.17 13.92 27.06
CA ALA A 164 -5.05 13.62 25.94
C ALA A 164 -6.42 13.09 26.39
N ALA A 165 -6.45 12.33 27.49
CA ALA A 165 -7.68 11.91 28.15
C ALA A 165 -8.47 13.12 28.68
N ALA A 166 -7.80 14.17 29.17
CA ALA A 166 -8.43 15.44 29.53
C ALA A 166 -9.03 16.15 28.31
N THR A 167 -8.36 16.15 27.15
CA THR A 167 -8.93 16.69 25.90
C THR A 167 -10.14 15.88 25.42
N ALA A 168 -10.08 14.55 25.52
CA ALA A 168 -11.23 13.70 25.19
C ALA A 168 -12.39 13.95 26.16
N ALA A 169 -12.12 14.11 27.46
CA ALA A 169 -13.11 14.42 28.48
C ALA A 169 -13.75 15.80 28.28
N GLU A 170 -12.97 16.82 27.91
CA GLU A 170 -13.47 18.16 27.55
C GLU A 170 -14.40 18.09 26.34
N VAL A 171 -14.00 17.39 25.28
CA VAL A 171 -14.85 17.19 24.10
C VAL A 171 -16.15 16.46 24.45
N ILE A 172 -16.10 15.47 25.35
CA ILE A 172 -17.28 14.76 25.85
C ILE A 172 -18.15 15.67 26.73
N ALA A 173 -17.56 16.58 27.52
CA ALA A 173 -18.25 17.54 28.37
C ALA A 173 -18.97 18.61 27.54
N ASP A 174 -18.34 19.14 26.49
CA ASP A 174 -18.96 20.06 25.52
C ASP A 174 -20.24 19.47 24.91
N ARG A 175 -20.24 18.17 24.61
CA ARG A 175 -21.43 17.47 24.10
C ARG A 175 -22.56 17.42 25.14
N ARG A 176 -22.24 17.33 26.43
CA ARG A 176 -23.24 17.28 27.51
C ARG A 176 -23.84 18.65 27.81
N LEU A 177 -23.14 19.72 27.48
CA LEU A 177 -23.63 21.08 27.68
C LEU A 177 -24.65 21.49 26.61
N GLY A 178 -24.62 20.91 25.40
CA GLY A 178 -25.55 21.23 24.31
C GLY A 178 -25.42 22.69 23.83
N PRO A 179 -25.90 23.04 22.62
CA PRO A 179 -26.03 24.45 22.29
C PRO A 179 -27.21 25.03 23.09
N ASP A 180 -26.99 26.13 23.80
CA ASP A 180 -28.08 27.01 24.24
C ASP A 180 -28.96 27.44 23.04
#